data_AF-A0A7L4IGX7-F1
#
_entry.id   AF-A0A7L4IGX7-F1
#
_cell.length_a   1.000
_cell.length_b   1.000
_cell.length_c   1.000
_cell.angle_alpha   90.00
_cell.angle_beta   90.00
_cell.angle_gamma   90.00
#
_symmetry.space_group_name_H-M   'P 1'
#
loop_
_entity.id
_entity.type
_entity.pdbx_description
1 polymer ?
#
loop_
_entity_poly.entity_id
_entity_poly.type
_entity_poly.pdbx_seq_one_letter_code
_entity_poly.pdbx_strand_id
1 'polypeptide(L)'
;YEGLDHTAQCDDYIQDHGINIGCMLQNLSQAEYKDLSICVNGSAAATLLQPLYITLRLHNLAKPSPPKQLVVSMSASEDLHVAWSPPGGETPPQCLEYEVQLAEDQGEAKAAWASVSTQMETALTISRANQSRISCVRVRGRTNIFCADQGFWSEWTPECFSVYRKEDKQLFILIPVILSMSSSLIICVLIGQCKKR
;
A
#
# COMPACT_ATOMS: atom_id res chain seq x y z
N TYR A 1 26.81 -22.15 -8.79
CA TYR A 1 25.55 -21.58 -9.29
C TYR A 1 25.38 -22.07 -10.71
N GLU A 2 24.32 -22.78 -11.09
CA GLU A 2 23.22 -23.36 -10.31
C GLU A 2 23.73 -24.55 -9.43
N GLY A 3 22.91 -25.49 -8.90
CA GLY A 3 21.52 -25.31 -8.50
C GLY A 3 21.18 -25.65 -7.04
N LEU A 4 22.08 -25.82 -6.05
CA LEU A 4 23.45 -25.38 -5.84
C LEU A 4 24.22 -26.47 -5.08
N ASP A 5 25.16 -27.17 -5.74
CA ASP A 5 25.76 -28.40 -5.19
C ASP A 5 27.31 -28.35 -5.05
N HIS A 6 27.94 -27.23 -5.43
CA HIS A 6 29.40 -27.03 -5.33
C HIS A 6 29.74 -25.63 -4.79
N THR A 7 30.80 -25.55 -3.97
CA THR A 7 31.37 -24.28 -3.50
C THR A 7 31.95 -23.50 -4.67
N ALA A 8 31.50 -22.26 -4.84
CA ALA A 8 32.01 -21.31 -5.82
C ALA A 8 32.35 -19.98 -5.14
N GLN A 9 33.34 -19.27 -5.67
CA GLN A 9 33.57 -17.88 -5.30
C GLN A 9 32.44 -16.99 -5.88
N CYS A 10 32.30 -15.77 -5.39
CA CYS A 10 31.43 -14.80 -6.03
C CYS A 10 32.03 -14.32 -7.36
N ASP A 11 31.23 -14.32 -8.43
CA ASP A 11 31.67 -13.86 -9.75
C ASP A 11 31.41 -12.35 -9.97
N ASP A 12 30.44 -11.76 -9.27
CA ASP A 12 30.04 -10.34 -9.38
C ASP A 12 30.03 -9.66 -8.00
N TYR A 13 31.16 -9.04 -7.65
CA TYR A 13 31.35 -8.38 -6.36
C TYR A 13 30.81 -6.94 -6.35
N ILE A 14 30.00 -6.63 -5.34
CA ILE A 14 29.63 -5.24 -5.03
C ILE A 14 30.78 -4.63 -4.23
N GLN A 15 31.35 -3.54 -4.72
CA GLN A 15 32.52 -2.88 -4.13
C GLN A 15 32.24 -1.45 -3.68
N ASP A 16 32.85 -1.06 -2.56
CA ASP A 16 32.97 0.33 -2.13
C ASP A 16 34.44 0.64 -1.82
N HIS A 17 34.98 1.72 -2.39
CA HIS A 17 36.40 2.11 -2.26
C HIS A 17 37.43 0.97 -2.49
N GLY A 18 37.11 -0.02 -3.34
CA GLY A 18 37.95 -1.19 -3.61
C GLY A 18 37.84 -2.33 -2.59
N ILE A 19 36.91 -2.22 -1.63
CA ILE A 19 36.58 -3.27 -0.65
C ILE A 19 35.33 -4.00 -1.14
N ASN A 20 35.38 -5.33 -1.16
CA ASN A 20 34.20 -6.16 -1.45
C ASN A 20 33.21 -6.08 -0.28
N ILE A 21 32.06 -5.43 -0.50
CA ILE A 21 30.99 -5.25 0.51
C ILE A 21 29.75 -6.12 0.24
N GLY A 22 29.67 -6.78 -0.91
CA GLY A 22 28.58 -7.68 -1.26
C GLY A 22 28.89 -8.55 -2.48
N CYS A 23 27.90 -9.37 -2.85
CA CYS A 23 27.95 -10.26 -4.01
C CYS A 23 26.59 -10.25 -4.70
N MET A 24 26.55 -10.12 -6.02
CA MET A 24 25.33 -10.34 -6.81
C MET A 24 25.26 -11.81 -7.22
N LEU A 25 24.15 -12.46 -6.83
CA LEU A 25 23.84 -13.83 -7.24
C LEU A 25 22.66 -13.80 -8.19
N GLN A 26 22.77 -14.52 -9.31
CA GLN A 26 21.75 -14.58 -10.35
C GLN A 26 21.33 -16.04 -10.59
N ASN A 27 20.18 -16.25 -11.24
CA ASN A 27 19.64 -17.57 -11.61
C ASN A 27 19.54 -18.54 -10.40
N LEU A 28 18.92 -18.07 -9.31
CA LEU A 28 18.78 -18.84 -8.07
C LEU A 28 17.47 -19.66 -7.97
N SER A 29 16.66 -19.71 -9.03
CA SER A 29 15.35 -20.39 -9.03
C SER A 29 15.43 -21.88 -8.67
N GLN A 30 16.46 -22.60 -9.14
CA GLN A 30 16.69 -24.00 -8.76
C GLN A 30 17.05 -24.20 -7.26
N ALA A 31 17.46 -23.13 -6.58
CA ALA A 31 17.90 -23.13 -5.19
C ALA A 31 16.86 -22.53 -4.22
N GLU A 32 15.67 -22.11 -4.67
CA GLU A 32 14.66 -21.38 -3.87
C GLU A 32 14.34 -22.05 -2.51
N TYR A 33 14.26 -23.38 -2.51
CA TYR A 33 13.98 -24.23 -1.34
C TYR A 33 15.21 -25.00 -0.81
N LYS A 34 16.43 -24.65 -1.27
CA LYS A 34 17.68 -25.18 -0.71
C LYS A 34 18.26 -24.20 0.32
N ASP A 35 18.98 -24.74 1.29
CA ASP A 35 19.80 -23.95 2.22
C ASP A 35 21.07 -23.46 1.50
N LEU A 36 21.22 -22.13 1.37
CA LEU A 36 22.39 -21.47 0.78
C LEU A 36 23.40 -21.13 1.88
N SER A 37 24.55 -21.83 1.90
CA SER A 37 25.65 -21.51 2.81
C SER A 37 26.64 -20.53 2.18
N ILE A 38 26.79 -19.36 2.80
CA ILE A 38 27.69 -18.28 2.39
C ILE A 38 28.91 -18.25 3.33
N CYS A 39 30.10 -18.15 2.76
CA CYS A 39 31.34 -17.87 3.46
C CYS A 39 31.81 -16.45 3.09
N VAL A 40 31.99 -15.59 4.08
CA VAL A 40 32.63 -14.28 3.91
C VAL A 40 34.01 -14.37 4.55
N ASN A 41 35.06 -14.30 3.73
CA ASN A 41 36.45 -14.23 4.17
C ASN A 41 37.02 -12.82 3.91
N GLY A 42 38.27 -12.59 4.34
CA GLY A 42 38.96 -11.34 4.09
C GLY A 42 40.45 -11.46 4.38
N SER A 43 41.21 -10.48 3.90
CA SER A 43 42.63 -10.32 4.20
C SER A 43 42.92 -8.87 4.56
N ALA A 44 43.82 -8.67 5.52
CA ALA A 44 44.30 -7.36 5.95
C ALA A 44 45.81 -7.43 6.18
N ALA A 45 46.53 -6.36 5.87
CA ALA A 45 48.00 -6.37 5.80
C ALA A 45 48.72 -6.71 7.13
N ALA A 46 48.03 -6.55 8.28
CA ALA A 46 48.62 -6.74 9.61
C ALA A 46 47.80 -7.67 10.54
N THR A 47 46.67 -8.21 10.09
CA THR A 47 45.74 -8.97 10.94
C THR A 47 45.11 -10.14 10.21
N LEU A 48 45.05 -11.29 10.87
CA LEU A 48 44.26 -12.43 10.41
C LEU A 48 42.77 -12.14 10.72
N LEU A 49 41.93 -12.18 9.69
CA LEU A 49 40.48 -12.01 9.84
C LEU A 49 39.81 -13.38 9.96
N GLN A 50 38.86 -13.51 10.89
CA GLN A 50 38.08 -14.74 11.05
C GLN A 50 36.98 -14.80 9.96
N PRO A 51 36.87 -15.89 9.20
CA PRO A 51 35.79 -16.04 8.23
C PRO A 51 34.43 -16.21 8.93
N LEU A 52 33.39 -15.62 8.33
CA LEU A 52 32.01 -15.72 8.77
C LEU A 52 31.25 -16.70 7.87
N TYR A 53 30.57 -17.66 8.48
CA TYR A 53 29.71 -18.63 7.79
C TYR A 53 28.25 -18.41 8.19
N ILE A 54 27.36 -18.31 7.20
CA ILE A 54 25.93 -18.09 7.40
C ILE A 54 25.17 -19.03 6.45
N THR A 55 24.09 -19.65 6.92
CA THR A 55 23.16 -20.39 6.07
C THR A 55 21.85 -19.60 5.94
N LEU A 56 21.37 -19.43 4.70
CA LEU A 56 20.20 -18.65 4.34
C LEU A 56 19.19 -19.50 3.57
N ARG A 57 17.89 -19.18 3.69
CA ARG A 57 16.82 -19.77 2.88
C ARG A 57 16.26 -18.71 1.94
N LEU A 58 16.32 -18.96 0.63
CA LEU A 58 15.99 -17.93 -0.37
C LEU A 58 14.51 -17.52 -0.36
N HIS A 59 13.58 -18.45 -0.19
CA HIS A 59 12.15 -18.15 -0.04
C HIS A 59 11.83 -17.19 1.12
N ASN A 60 12.61 -17.24 2.22
CA ASN A 60 12.47 -16.31 3.37
C ASN A 60 13.13 -14.94 3.12
N LEU A 61 13.84 -14.76 2.00
CA LEU A 61 14.54 -13.52 1.63
C LEU A 61 13.93 -12.85 0.40
N ALA A 62 12.95 -13.48 -0.24
CA ALA A 62 12.23 -12.91 -1.37
C ALA A 62 11.40 -11.68 -0.94
N LYS A 63 11.69 -10.53 -1.55
CA LYS A 63 10.83 -9.34 -1.51
C LYS A 63 10.04 -9.27 -2.82
N PRO A 64 8.71 -9.50 -2.82
CA PRO A 64 7.92 -9.44 -4.03
C PRO A 64 7.85 -8.00 -4.57
N SER A 65 7.47 -7.86 -5.84
CA SER A 65 7.17 -6.56 -6.44
C SER A 65 5.88 -5.94 -5.85
N PRO A 66 5.67 -4.62 -5.98
CA PRO A 66 4.41 -3.97 -5.58
C PRO A 66 3.20 -4.51 -6.39
N PRO A 67 1.99 -4.60 -5.78
CA PRO A 67 0.77 -4.97 -6.50
C PRO A 67 0.48 -4.05 -7.68
N LYS A 68 -0.14 -4.58 -8.73
CA LYS A 68 -0.41 -3.85 -9.98
C LYS A 68 -1.88 -3.46 -10.08
N GLN A 69 -2.19 -2.44 -10.86
CA GLN A 69 -3.57 -2.06 -11.21
C GLN A 69 -4.48 -1.88 -9.97
N LEU A 70 -4.05 -1.07 -9.00
CA LEU A 70 -4.93 -0.67 -7.90
C LEU A 70 -6.06 0.20 -8.46
N VAL A 71 -7.30 -0.26 -8.31
CA VAL A 71 -8.50 0.44 -8.75
C VAL A 71 -9.41 0.65 -7.55
N VAL A 72 -9.89 1.88 -7.38
CA VAL A 72 -10.89 2.24 -6.38
C VAL A 72 -12.16 2.68 -7.10
N SER A 73 -13.29 2.11 -6.70
CA SER A 73 -14.61 2.47 -7.22
C SER A 73 -15.63 2.57 -6.08
N MET A 74 -16.72 3.30 -6.29
CA MET A 74 -17.74 3.52 -5.27
C MET A 74 -19.04 2.83 -5.70
N SER A 75 -19.65 2.10 -4.76
CA SER A 75 -20.91 1.39 -4.97
C SER A 75 -22.11 2.35 -4.96
N ALA A 76 -23.29 1.84 -5.33
CA ALA A 76 -24.55 2.57 -5.16
C ALA A 76 -24.94 2.79 -3.68
N SER A 77 -24.38 2.00 -2.75
CA SER A 77 -24.51 2.16 -1.30
C SER A 77 -23.43 3.08 -0.67
N GLU A 78 -22.63 3.76 -1.51
CA GLU A 78 -21.47 4.60 -1.12
C GLU A 78 -20.31 3.84 -0.45
N ASP A 79 -20.29 2.51 -0.51
CA ASP A 79 -19.16 1.67 -0.08
C ASP A 79 -18.00 1.76 -1.10
N LEU A 80 -16.76 1.66 -0.62
CA LEU A 80 -15.57 1.67 -1.48
C LEU A 80 -15.16 0.25 -1.84
N HIS A 81 -15.20 -0.07 -3.13
CA HIS A 81 -14.63 -1.30 -3.68
C HIS A 81 -13.20 -1.03 -4.14
N VAL A 82 -12.25 -1.67 -3.49
CA VAL A 82 -10.82 -1.64 -3.79
C VAL A 82 -10.44 -2.97 -4.41
N ALA A 83 -9.78 -2.96 -5.57
CA ALA A 83 -9.28 -4.16 -6.23
C ALA A 83 -7.86 -3.93 -6.76
N TRP A 84 -7.06 -4.98 -6.80
CA TRP A 84 -5.70 -4.97 -7.35
C TRP A 84 -5.40 -6.29 -8.05
N SER A 85 -4.29 -6.33 -8.78
CA SER A 85 -3.72 -7.54 -9.37
C SER A 85 -2.41 -7.92 -8.69
N PRO A 86 -2.08 -9.23 -8.60
CA PRO A 86 -0.79 -9.67 -8.09
C PRO A 86 0.40 -9.06 -8.85
N PRO A 87 1.55 -8.85 -8.20
CA PRO A 87 2.80 -8.58 -8.87
C PRO A 87 3.20 -9.76 -9.76
N GLY A 88 2.84 -9.73 -11.05
CA GLY A 88 3.33 -10.74 -12.00
C GLY A 88 4.87 -10.82 -11.99
N GLY A 89 5.40 -12.03 -11.82
CA GLY A 89 6.80 -12.35 -11.54
C GLY A 89 6.94 -13.81 -11.09
N GLU A 90 8.02 -14.15 -10.39
CA GLU A 90 8.30 -15.52 -9.95
C GLU A 90 7.46 -15.98 -8.74
N THR A 91 7.09 -15.06 -7.82
CA THR A 91 6.28 -15.40 -6.64
C THR A 91 4.84 -15.77 -7.04
N PRO A 92 4.36 -16.99 -6.74
CA PRO A 92 3.00 -17.40 -7.14
C PRO A 92 1.91 -16.60 -6.41
N PRO A 93 0.77 -16.27 -7.05
CA PRO A 93 -0.31 -15.50 -6.41
C PRO A 93 -0.84 -16.10 -5.10
N GLN A 94 -0.92 -17.43 -4.99
CA GLN A 94 -1.35 -18.14 -3.79
C GLN A 94 -0.36 -18.08 -2.62
N CYS A 95 0.88 -17.66 -2.89
CA CYS A 95 1.90 -17.41 -1.86
C CYS A 95 1.92 -15.97 -1.36
N LEU A 96 1.00 -15.11 -1.82
CA LEU A 96 0.97 -13.70 -1.44
C LEU A 96 -0.15 -13.39 -0.45
N GLU A 97 0.13 -12.44 0.43
CA GLU A 97 -0.86 -11.71 1.22
C GLU A 97 -0.60 -10.20 1.11
N TYR A 98 -1.65 -9.40 1.29
CA TYR A 98 -1.67 -7.98 1.00
C TYR A 98 -2.13 -7.19 2.21
N GLU A 99 -1.46 -6.08 2.50
CA GLU A 99 -1.90 -5.09 3.48
C GLU A 99 -2.56 -3.92 2.76
N VAL A 100 -3.77 -3.55 3.17
CA VAL A 100 -4.50 -2.37 2.69
C VAL A 100 -4.47 -1.28 3.76
N GLN A 101 -4.04 -0.08 3.36
CA GLN A 101 -4.09 1.11 4.21
C GLN A 101 -4.87 2.26 3.55
N LEU A 102 -5.51 3.08 4.38
CA LEU A 102 -6.27 4.26 3.98
C LEU A 102 -5.64 5.52 4.54
N ALA A 103 -5.81 6.63 3.84
CA ALA A 103 -5.54 7.97 4.32
C ALA A 103 -6.79 8.84 4.21
N GLU A 104 -7.04 9.65 5.24
CA GLU A 104 -8.07 10.69 5.23
C GLU A 104 -7.52 12.00 4.67
N ASP A 105 -8.38 12.75 3.97
CA ASP A 105 -8.12 14.14 3.64
C ASP A 105 -8.14 15.01 4.91
N GLN A 106 -6.98 15.58 5.23
CA GLN A 106 -6.77 16.52 6.34
C GLN A 106 -6.30 17.90 5.83
N GLY A 107 -6.48 18.20 4.54
CA GLY A 107 -6.02 19.44 3.92
C GLY A 107 -4.49 19.56 3.91
N GLU A 108 -3.96 20.63 4.52
CA GLU A 108 -2.52 20.94 4.53
C GLU A 108 -1.67 20.00 5.42
N ALA A 109 -2.30 19.21 6.30
CA ALA A 109 -1.59 18.25 7.14
C ALA A 109 -1.24 16.96 6.38
N LYS A 110 -0.07 16.37 6.67
CA LYS A 110 0.29 15.04 6.15
C LYS A 110 -0.76 14.00 6.59
N ALA A 111 -1.47 13.45 5.62
CA ALA A 111 -2.49 12.44 5.88
C ALA A 111 -1.91 11.23 6.64
N ALA A 112 -2.55 10.90 7.76
CA ALA A 112 -2.19 9.73 8.56
C ALA A 112 -2.72 8.46 7.89
N TRP A 113 -1.84 7.48 7.66
CA TRP A 113 -2.21 6.18 7.11
C TRP A 113 -2.65 5.22 8.21
N ALA A 114 -3.83 4.64 8.08
CA ALA A 114 -4.36 3.62 8.97
C ALA A 114 -4.49 2.27 8.23
N SER A 115 -4.07 1.18 8.87
CA SER A 115 -4.20 -0.17 8.32
C SER A 115 -5.62 -0.73 8.54
N VAL A 116 -6.17 -1.38 7.53
CA VAL A 116 -7.56 -1.86 7.49
C VAL A 116 -7.66 -3.37 7.47
N SER A 117 -6.87 -4.03 6.64
CA SER A 117 -6.83 -5.49 6.55
C SER A 117 -5.45 -6.01 6.16
N THR A 118 -5.22 -7.28 6.48
CA THR A 118 -4.18 -8.12 5.86
C THR A 118 -4.86 -9.41 5.43
N GLN A 119 -4.79 -9.72 4.13
CA GLN A 119 -5.65 -10.72 3.48
C GLN A 119 -5.00 -11.31 2.21
N MET A 120 -5.49 -12.45 1.71
CA MET A 120 -4.95 -13.06 0.49
C MET A 120 -5.76 -12.69 -0.76
N GLU A 121 -7.01 -12.32 -0.57
CA GLU A 121 -7.94 -11.86 -1.60
C GLU A 121 -7.46 -10.54 -2.21
N THR A 122 -7.52 -10.43 -3.53
CA THR A 122 -7.04 -9.25 -4.27
C THR A 122 -8.10 -8.14 -4.40
N ALA A 123 -9.14 -8.18 -3.56
CA ALA A 123 -10.18 -7.17 -3.48
C ALA A 123 -10.75 -7.04 -2.06
N LEU A 124 -11.17 -5.83 -1.70
CA LEU A 124 -11.77 -5.50 -0.42
C LEU A 124 -12.92 -4.51 -0.63
N THR A 125 -14.01 -4.69 0.11
CA THR A 125 -15.08 -3.69 0.21
C THR A 125 -15.03 -3.04 1.58
N ILE A 126 -14.96 -1.71 1.62
CA ILE A 126 -14.80 -0.91 2.82
C ILE A 126 -16.05 -0.05 2.98
N SER A 127 -16.79 -0.24 4.07
CA SER A 127 -18.01 0.53 4.26
C SER A 127 -17.72 1.94 4.73
N ARG A 128 -18.19 2.91 3.93
CA ARG A 128 -17.89 4.33 4.13
C ARG A 128 -18.75 4.99 5.22
N ALA A 129 -19.72 4.26 5.78
CA ALA A 129 -20.63 4.75 6.83
C ALA A 129 -19.91 5.41 8.03
N ASN A 130 -18.68 4.99 8.33
CA ASN A 130 -17.85 5.56 9.40
C ASN A 130 -16.64 6.40 8.91
N GLN A 131 -16.41 6.52 7.60
CA GLN A 131 -15.12 6.95 7.02
C GLN A 131 -15.31 7.94 5.85
N SER A 132 -16.09 9.00 6.07
CA SER A 132 -16.47 9.96 5.02
C SER A 132 -15.29 10.73 4.40
N ARG A 133 -14.12 10.76 5.06
CA ARG A 133 -12.93 11.54 4.67
C ARG A 133 -11.85 10.79 3.88
N ILE A 134 -11.99 9.49 3.60
CA ILE A 134 -10.98 8.75 2.84
C ILE A 134 -10.74 9.44 1.48
N SER A 135 -9.48 9.69 1.16
CA SER A 135 -9.03 10.29 -0.11
C SER A 135 -7.96 9.46 -0.82
N CYS A 136 -7.25 8.58 -0.11
CA CYS A 136 -6.30 7.67 -0.73
C CYS A 136 -6.38 6.26 -0.14
N VAL A 137 -6.13 5.27 -1.00
CA VAL A 137 -5.86 3.87 -0.63
C VAL A 137 -4.42 3.56 -1.03
N ARG A 138 -3.75 2.68 -0.29
CA ARG A 138 -2.52 2.04 -0.75
C ARG A 138 -2.50 0.56 -0.39
N VAL A 139 -1.89 -0.24 -1.25
CA VAL A 139 -1.75 -1.69 -1.07
C VAL A 139 -0.29 -2.09 -1.27
N ARG A 140 0.19 -3.00 -0.45
CA ARG A 140 1.48 -3.69 -0.63
C ARG A 140 1.31 -5.19 -0.40
N GLY A 141 2.23 -6.00 -0.89
CA GLY A 141 2.21 -7.46 -0.74
C GLY A 141 3.43 -7.99 0.00
N ARG A 142 3.33 -9.19 0.55
CA ARG A 142 4.47 -10.01 0.99
C ARG A 142 4.18 -11.49 0.75
N THR A 143 5.20 -12.33 0.83
CA THR A 143 5.01 -13.79 0.91
C THR A 143 4.28 -14.14 2.21
N ASN A 144 3.26 -15.00 2.11
CA ASN A 144 2.47 -15.45 3.25
C ASN A 144 3.14 -16.61 4.00
N ILE A 145 2.64 -16.88 5.21
CA ILE A 145 3.21 -17.85 6.16
C ILE A 145 3.21 -19.32 5.67
N PHE A 146 2.50 -19.63 4.58
CA PHE A 146 2.47 -20.99 4.03
C PHE A 146 3.59 -21.24 3.02
N CYS A 147 4.19 -20.18 2.45
CA CYS A 147 5.30 -20.29 1.51
C CYS A 147 6.63 -19.75 2.07
N ALA A 148 6.62 -18.94 3.13
CA ALA A 148 7.82 -18.47 3.81
C ALA A 148 7.57 -18.21 5.31
N ASP A 149 8.53 -18.60 6.16
CA ASP A 149 8.53 -18.30 7.61
C ASP A 149 8.57 -16.79 7.88
N GLN A 150 9.27 -16.05 6.99
CA GLN A 150 9.44 -14.61 7.03
C GLN A 150 9.31 -14.05 5.62
N GLY A 151 8.45 -13.03 5.44
CA GLY A 151 8.23 -12.38 4.16
C GLY A 151 8.53 -10.88 4.24
N PHE A 152 9.32 -10.37 3.30
CA PHE A 152 9.55 -8.93 3.17
C PHE A 152 8.36 -8.24 2.51
N TRP A 153 7.96 -7.10 3.07
CA TRP A 153 6.96 -6.24 2.45
C TRP A 153 7.51 -5.59 1.17
N SER A 154 6.72 -5.62 0.11
CA SER A 154 6.96 -4.87 -1.11
C SER A 154 6.72 -3.36 -0.91
N GLU A 155 7.07 -2.58 -1.92
CA GLU A 155 6.73 -1.16 -1.96
C GLU A 155 5.21 -0.94 -2.02
N TRP A 156 4.78 0.25 -1.64
CA TRP A 156 3.36 0.64 -1.72
C TRP A 156 2.95 0.98 -3.14
N THR A 157 1.80 0.48 -3.57
CA THR A 157 1.03 0.99 -4.70
C THR A 157 -0.07 1.90 -4.15
N PRO A 158 0.04 3.24 -4.26
CA PRO A 158 -1.00 4.17 -3.85
C PRO A 158 -1.96 4.51 -5.00
N GLU A 159 -3.22 4.79 -4.66
CA GLU A 159 -4.21 5.39 -5.55
C GLU A 159 -5.01 6.44 -4.75
N CYS A 160 -5.09 7.67 -5.26
CA CYS A 160 -5.75 8.79 -4.58
C CYS A 160 -6.89 9.33 -5.43
N PHE A 161 -8.04 9.55 -4.82
CA PHE A 161 -9.29 9.92 -5.49
C PHE A 161 -9.93 11.13 -4.81
N SER A 162 -10.29 12.13 -5.60
CA SER A 162 -11.07 13.27 -5.14
C SER A 162 -12.52 12.86 -4.96
N VAL A 163 -12.94 12.60 -3.72
CA VAL A 163 -14.37 12.42 -3.46
C VAL A 163 -15.07 13.77 -3.58
N TYR A 164 -15.96 13.91 -4.56
CA TYR A 164 -16.92 15.00 -4.56
C TYR A 164 -17.73 14.92 -3.28
N ARG A 165 -17.44 15.84 -2.36
CA ARG A 165 -18.26 16.05 -1.18
C ARG A 165 -19.66 16.34 -1.68
N LYS A 166 -20.62 15.49 -1.30
CA LYS A 166 -22.04 15.67 -1.54
C LYS A 166 -22.52 16.79 -0.60
N GLU A 167 -21.97 18.00 -0.79
CA GLU A 167 -22.35 19.18 -0.02
C GLU A 167 -23.86 19.31 -0.07
N ASP A 168 -24.43 19.58 1.10
CA ASP A 168 -25.86 19.43 1.35
C ASP A 168 -26.71 20.07 0.25
N LYS A 169 -27.21 19.24 -0.68
CA LYS A 169 -28.29 19.65 -1.60
C LYS A 169 -29.51 20.12 -0.79
N GLN A 170 -29.66 19.61 0.42
CA GLN A 170 -30.48 20.17 1.50
C GLN A 170 -30.25 21.68 1.69
N LEU A 171 -29.01 22.14 1.94
CA LEU A 171 -28.68 23.54 2.20
C LEU A 171 -28.96 24.43 0.99
N PHE A 172 -28.60 23.97 -0.22
CA PHE A 172 -28.91 24.67 -1.47
C PHE A 172 -30.42 24.80 -1.77
N ILE A 173 -31.26 23.92 -1.21
CA ILE A 173 -32.73 24.02 -1.28
C ILE A 173 -33.29 24.84 -0.11
N LEU A 174 -32.70 24.74 1.09
CA LEU A 174 -33.19 25.41 2.30
C LEU A 174 -33.02 26.93 2.23
N ILE A 175 -31.88 27.41 1.74
CA ILE A 175 -31.56 28.84 1.61
C ILE A 175 -32.62 29.60 0.78
N PRO A 176 -32.96 29.22 -0.48
CA PRO A 176 -33.99 29.92 -1.25
C PRO A 176 -35.41 29.78 -0.66
N VAL A 177 -35.73 28.67 0.03
CA VAL A 177 -37.02 28.52 0.73
C VAL A 177 -37.13 29.51 1.90
N ILE A 178 -36.07 29.68 2.70
CA ILE A 178 -36.04 30.64 3.81
C ILE A 178 -36.13 32.08 3.30
N LEU A 179 -35.44 32.41 2.20
CA LEU A 179 -35.54 33.72 1.53
C LEU A 179 -36.95 33.99 0.97
N SER A 180 -37.60 32.98 0.39
CA SER A 180 -38.98 33.08 -0.10
C SER A 180 -39.99 33.33 1.04
N MET A 181 -39.88 32.56 2.13
CA MET A 181 -40.77 32.73 3.29
C MET A 181 -40.58 34.06 4.00
N SER A 182 -39.33 34.52 4.19
CA SER A 182 -39.04 35.81 4.82
C SER A 182 -39.53 37.00 3.98
N SER A 183 -39.30 37.00 2.66
CA SER A 183 -39.82 38.05 1.77
C SER A 183 -41.35 38.11 1.76
N SER A 184 -42.02 36.95 1.75
CA SER A 184 -43.48 36.85 1.84
C SER A 184 -44.03 37.45 3.16
N LEU A 185 -43.37 37.16 4.29
CA LEU A 185 -43.75 37.72 5.60
C LEU A 185 -43.58 39.25 5.64
N ILE A 186 -42.49 39.79 5.07
CA ILE A 186 -42.24 41.24 4.99
C ILE A 186 -43.35 41.92 4.16
N ILE A 187 -43.72 41.35 3.01
CA ILE A 187 -44.80 41.86 2.16
C ILE A 187 -46.14 41.87 2.92
N CYS A 188 -46.48 40.78 3.63
CA CYS A 188 -47.69 40.70 4.45
C CYS A 188 -47.72 41.76 5.57
N VAL A 189 -46.59 42.02 6.24
CA VAL A 189 -46.48 43.07 7.28
C VAL A 189 -46.65 44.46 6.66
N LEU A 190 -46.02 44.74 5.52
CA LEU A 190 -46.15 46.03 4.83
C LEU A 190 -47.60 46.29 4.38
N ILE A 191 -48.29 45.31 3.81
CA ILE A 191 -49.71 45.42 3.44
C ILE A 191 -50.59 45.62 4.69
N GLY A 192 -50.30 44.91 5.79
CA GLY A 192 -51.00 45.07 7.06
C GLY A 192 -50.81 46.43 7.73
N GLN A 193 -49.62 47.04 7.56
CA GLN A 193 -49.31 48.41 7.99
C GLN A 193 -50.05 49.44 7.12
N CYS A 194 -50.04 49.28 5.79
CA CYS A 194 -50.77 50.15 4.87
C CYS A 194 -52.29 50.11 5.05
N LYS A 195 -52.87 48.98 5.49
CA LYS A 195 -54.32 48.83 5.75
C LYS A 195 -54.78 49.41 7.11
N LYS A 196 -53.84 49.83 7.96
CA LYS A 196 -54.11 50.44 9.28
C LYS A 196 -53.98 51.97 9.29
N ARG A 197 -53.78 52.59 8.13
CA ARG A 197 -53.59 54.04 7.94
C ARG A 197 -54.67 54.63 7.04
#